data_AF-A0A930H1Z1-F1
#
_entry.id   AF-A0A930H1Z1-F1
#
_cell.length_a   1.000
_cell.length_b   1.000
_cell.length_c   1.000
_cell.angle_alpha   90.00
_cell.angle_beta   90.00
_cell.angle_gamma   90.00
#
_symmetry.space_group_name_H-M   'P 1'
#
loop_
_entity.id
_entity.type
_entity.pdbx_description
1 polymer ?
#
loop_
_entity_poly.entity_id
_entity_poly.type
_entity_poly.pdbx_seq_one_letter_code
_entity_poly.pdbx_strand_id
1 'polypeptide(L)'
;MKTLEKSNLSKINEIIFSKDFDFEKLIKKSASIFFRKIESIIEFKNNYFELLNKQELKIQNKTIDETFDLTTFIKSRLKPIVLVFSLNSMLLEVYENDFYCKIINQSLNNKSIMITSIDLKTVINNEEFEKLVRLSEEEEEGIEELLYKIFKDYFENQFSEIITDKMIYLSKIIYSFPTDKSFIYELNHLLVQNELPLSILNNYELKNYIKSSITEGIKNTIFSEASYSNLDDKKLKSQAKNLMAEILSEFAKERELINLENGFAFASKHKLFENNLSYLKTLETVFRLECDLESYYFEFQDEPLFKQVCLDPIKDLKITDIESAKELLNFMIKKELFYYNSRFSKIILELTKKIGEYKNDIEIDASILFFGEDYLDFVNSLINFNVIKKIKLTINPDSVIKLFLGEQSTITNNLVDLYKDKKIEFSLNEDAKKSFDGLLIGIENGLVISEKEFIEKEIRNFISLFE
;
A
#
# COMPACT_ATOMS: atom_id res chain seq x y z
N MET A 1 10.19 28.90 13.21
CA MET A 1 9.00 28.63 12.36
C MET A 1 9.49 28.10 11.03
N LYS A 2 9.31 26.80 10.75
CA LYS A 2 9.47 26.29 9.37
C LYS A 2 8.32 26.91 8.56
N THR A 3 8.62 27.56 7.45
CA THR A 3 7.63 28.00 6.47
C THR A 3 6.81 26.78 6.08
N LEU A 4 5.54 26.72 6.50
CA LEU A 4 4.61 25.71 5.99
C LEU A 4 4.55 25.92 4.47
N GLU A 5 5.00 24.91 3.71
CA GLU A 5 4.82 24.91 2.27
C GLU A 5 3.33 25.09 1.98
N LYS A 6 2.97 26.06 1.12
CA LYS A 6 1.58 26.22 0.71
C LYS A 6 1.11 24.93 0.03
N SER A 7 -0.06 24.42 0.43
CA SER A 7 -0.72 23.27 -0.22
C SER A 7 -0.79 23.45 -1.74
N ASN A 8 -0.70 22.38 -2.53
CA ASN A 8 -0.87 22.52 -3.98
C ASN A 8 -2.29 22.96 -4.33
N LEU A 9 -3.28 22.78 -3.45
CA LEU A 9 -4.63 23.31 -3.63
C LEU A 9 -4.65 24.84 -3.72
N SER A 10 -3.75 25.53 -2.99
CA SER A 10 -3.65 26.99 -3.06
C SER A 10 -3.27 27.49 -4.46
N LYS A 11 -2.40 26.76 -5.17
CA LYS A 11 -2.01 27.10 -6.56
C LYS A 11 -3.17 26.93 -7.53
N ILE A 12 -4.02 25.93 -7.29
CA ILE A 12 -5.23 25.72 -8.10
C ILE A 12 -6.23 26.84 -7.85
N ASN A 13 -6.42 27.23 -6.59
CA ASN A 13 -7.27 28.38 -6.24
C ASN A 13 -6.77 29.66 -6.92
N GLU A 14 -5.46 29.90 -6.93
CA GLU A 14 -4.86 31.05 -7.63
C GLU A 14 -5.17 31.05 -9.14
N ILE A 15 -5.22 29.88 -9.78
CA ILE A 15 -5.58 29.75 -11.20
C ILE A 15 -7.08 29.97 -11.42
N ILE A 16 -7.94 29.25 -10.69
CA ILE A 16 -9.39 29.27 -10.91
C ILE A 16 -10.00 30.63 -10.57
N PHE A 17 -9.52 31.28 -9.50
CA PHE A 17 -10.00 32.59 -9.06
C PHE A 17 -9.16 33.75 -9.63
N SER A 18 -8.36 33.50 -10.67
CA SER A 18 -7.65 34.55 -11.38
C SER A 18 -8.66 35.53 -11.99
N LYS A 19 -8.38 36.84 -11.87
CA LYS A 19 -9.20 37.90 -12.47
C LYS A 19 -9.25 37.80 -13.99
N ASP A 20 -8.24 37.19 -14.60
CA ASP A 20 -8.10 37.02 -16.05
C ASP A 20 -8.49 35.61 -16.51
N PHE A 21 -9.26 34.86 -15.70
CA PHE A 21 -9.67 33.51 -16.07
C PHE A 21 -10.62 33.54 -17.27
N ASP A 22 -10.16 32.98 -18.40
CA ASP A 22 -10.93 32.96 -19.64
C ASP A 22 -11.91 31.77 -19.69
N PHE A 23 -13.19 32.08 -19.54
CA PHE A 23 -14.28 31.10 -19.62
C PHE A 23 -14.62 30.66 -21.04
N GLU A 24 -14.13 31.34 -22.08
CA GLU A 24 -14.57 31.16 -23.47
C GLU A 24 -14.46 29.71 -23.93
N LYS A 25 -13.36 29.04 -23.56
CA LYS A 25 -13.12 27.63 -23.90
C LYS A 25 -14.13 26.70 -23.22
N LEU A 26 -14.50 26.98 -21.97
CA LEU A 26 -15.47 26.19 -21.21
C LEU A 26 -16.88 26.39 -21.75
N ILE A 27 -17.25 27.64 -22.06
CA ILE A 27 -18.54 28.01 -22.64
C ILE A 27 -18.71 27.29 -23.99
N LYS A 28 -17.77 27.48 -24.93
CA LYS A 28 -17.81 26.84 -26.26
C LYS A 28 -17.90 25.32 -26.17
N LYS A 29 -17.11 24.70 -25.28
CA LYS A 29 -17.11 23.25 -25.14
C LYS A 29 -18.42 22.73 -24.56
N SER A 30 -18.97 23.41 -23.55
CA SER A 30 -20.24 23.03 -22.91
C SER A 30 -21.40 23.16 -23.89
N ALA A 31 -21.50 24.30 -24.58
CA ALA A 31 -22.51 24.54 -25.61
C ALA A 31 -22.45 23.47 -26.71
N SER A 32 -21.26 23.21 -27.26
CA SER A 32 -21.06 22.20 -28.30
C SER A 32 -21.45 20.77 -27.86
N ILE A 33 -21.17 20.39 -26.61
CA ILE A 33 -21.57 19.07 -26.08
C ILE A 33 -23.09 18.97 -25.99
N PHE A 34 -23.77 19.97 -25.44
CA PHE A 34 -25.21 19.93 -25.27
C PHE A 34 -25.95 20.03 -26.60
N PHE A 35 -25.48 20.85 -27.53
CA PHE A 35 -25.99 20.93 -28.90
C PHE A 35 -26.03 19.54 -29.55
N ARG A 36 -24.85 18.89 -29.66
CA ARG A 36 -24.73 17.55 -30.25
C ARG A 36 -25.59 16.48 -29.55
N LYS A 37 -25.73 16.57 -28.22
CA LYS A 37 -26.57 15.64 -27.46
C LYS A 37 -28.05 15.82 -27.78
N ILE A 38 -28.51 17.05 -27.90
CA ILE A 38 -29.92 17.36 -28.18
C ILE A 38 -30.27 16.91 -29.59
N GLU A 39 -29.44 17.24 -30.57
CA GLU A 39 -29.58 16.75 -31.96
C GLU A 39 -29.64 15.23 -32.01
N SER A 40 -28.71 14.54 -31.34
CA SER A 40 -28.69 13.07 -31.34
C SER A 40 -29.94 12.46 -30.71
N ILE A 41 -30.51 13.08 -29.67
CA ILE A 41 -31.77 12.61 -29.07
C ILE A 41 -32.94 12.82 -30.03
N ILE A 42 -33.00 13.97 -30.72
CA ILE A 42 -34.02 14.27 -31.72
C ILE A 42 -33.91 13.32 -32.92
N GLU A 43 -32.70 13.10 -33.44
CA GLU A 43 -32.44 12.15 -34.52
C GLU A 43 -32.87 10.72 -34.13
N PHE A 44 -32.53 10.29 -32.91
CA PHE A 44 -32.97 9.00 -32.38
C PHE A 44 -34.50 8.90 -32.31
N LYS A 45 -35.18 9.95 -31.83
CA LYS A 45 -36.65 10.05 -31.83
C LYS A 45 -37.19 9.89 -33.24
N ASN A 46 -36.70 10.67 -34.20
CA ASN A 46 -37.17 10.66 -35.58
C ASN A 46 -37.00 9.29 -36.23
N ASN A 47 -35.82 8.67 -36.06
CA ASN A 47 -35.56 7.31 -36.54
C ASN A 47 -36.49 6.27 -35.90
N TYR A 48 -36.76 6.37 -34.59
CA TYR A 48 -37.68 5.47 -33.89
C TYR A 48 -39.12 5.60 -34.41
N PHE A 49 -39.62 6.83 -34.59
CA PHE A 49 -40.95 7.07 -35.14
C PHE A 49 -41.06 6.69 -36.61
N GLU A 50 -40.03 6.91 -37.42
CA GLU A 50 -39.98 6.39 -38.79
C GLU A 50 -40.06 4.86 -38.84
N LEU A 51 -39.35 4.16 -37.96
CA LEU A 51 -39.39 2.70 -37.88
C LEU A 51 -40.76 2.19 -37.44
N LEU A 52 -41.39 2.85 -36.45
CA LEU A 52 -42.76 2.55 -36.04
C LEU A 52 -43.74 2.78 -37.20
N ASN A 53 -43.64 3.91 -37.91
CA ASN A 53 -44.51 4.21 -39.06
C ASN A 53 -44.30 3.24 -40.23
N LYS A 54 -43.07 2.75 -40.44
CA LYS A 54 -42.76 1.71 -41.44
C LYS A 54 -43.33 0.33 -41.03
N GLN A 55 -43.44 0.03 -39.74
CA GLN A 55 -44.09 -1.17 -39.21
C GLN A 55 -45.62 -1.06 -39.16
N GLU A 56 -46.16 0.14 -38.96
CA GLU A 56 -47.60 0.48 -38.87
C GLU A 56 -48.27 0.79 -40.23
N LEU A 57 -47.73 0.28 -41.35
CA LEU A 57 -48.47 0.17 -42.62
C LEU A 57 -49.74 -0.74 -42.54
N LYS A 58 -50.12 -1.16 -41.34
CA LYS A 58 -51.41 -1.79 -41.01
C LYS A 58 -51.94 -1.23 -39.70
N ILE A 59 -52.70 -0.12 -39.81
CA ILE A 59 -53.81 0.36 -38.95
C ILE A 59 -53.67 1.87 -38.72
N GLN A 60 -54.48 2.62 -39.48
CA GLN A 60 -54.95 4.00 -39.28
C GLN A 60 -54.06 4.98 -38.49
N ASN A 61 -53.32 5.78 -39.28
CA ASN A 61 -52.82 7.14 -39.01
C ASN A 61 -53.55 7.92 -37.91
N LYS A 62 -52.81 8.51 -36.95
CA LYS A 62 -52.43 9.95 -36.93
C LYS A 62 -52.09 10.55 -35.55
N THR A 63 -52.18 9.82 -34.44
CA THR A 63 -52.25 10.46 -33.10
C THR A 63 -51.03 10.37 -32.19
N ILE A 64 -49.98 9.61 -32.54
CA ILE A 64 -48.84 9.43 -31.62
C ILE A 64 -47.86 10.63 -31.67
N ASP A 65 -47.66 11.25 -32.83
CA ASP A 65 -46.71 12.38 -32.97
C ASP A 65 -47.24 13.68 -32.36
N GLU A 66 -48.55 13.96 -32.47
CA GLU A 66 -49.18 15.21 -31.97
C GLU A 66 -49.28 15.29 -30.43
N THR A 67 -49.02 14.18 -29.72
CA THR A 67 -49.07 14.11 -28.24
C THR A 67 -47.72 13.82 -27.59
N PHE A 68 -46.66 13.66 -28.40
CA PHE A 68 -45.34 13.34 -27.89
C PHE A 68 -44.68 14.58 -27.28
N ASP A 69 -44.54 14.59 -25.95
CA ASP A 69 -43.83 15.64 -25.23
C ASP A 69 -42.31 15.51 -25.44
N LEU A 70 -41.83 16.11 -26.53
CA LEU A 70 -40.42 16.14 -26.91
C LEU A 70 -39.55 16.79 -25.83
N THR A 71 -40.05 17.84 -25.19
CA THR A 71 -39.38 18.54 -24.10
C THR A 71 -39.09 17.60 -22.94
N THR A 72 -40.10 16.89 -22.45
CA THR A 72 -39.93 15.92 -21.36
C THR A 72 -39.06 14.74 -21.78
N PHE A 73 -39.18 14.27 -23.02
CA PHE A 73 -38.34 13.21 -23.55
C PHE A 73 -36.85 13.59 -23.56
N ILE A 74 -36.51 14.76 -24.11
CA ILE A 74 -35.13 15.27 -24.13
C ILE A 74 -34.62 15.47 -22.71
N LYS A 75 -35.40 16.07 -21.80
CA LYS A 75 -35.03 16.22 -20.38
C LYS A 75 -34.69 14.88 -19.72
N SER A 76 -35.48 13.83 -20.00
CA SER A 76 -35.26 12.50 -19.42
C SER A 76 -33.97 11.81 -19.90
N ARG A 77 -33.47 12.20 -21.08
CA ARG A 77 -32.29 11.57 -21.73
C ARG A 77 -31.03 12.41 -21.65
N LEU A 78 -31.14 13.71 -21.42
CA LEU A 78 -30.00 14.59 -21.24
C LEU A 78 -29.21 14.22 -19.97
N LYS A 79 -27.92 14.01 -20.18
CA LYS A 79 -26.95 13.73 -19.14
C LYS A 79 -26.11 14.96 -18.85
N PRO A 80 -25.70 15.18 -17.60
CA PRO A 80 -24.86 16.31 -17.23
C PRO A 80 -23.51 16.27 -17.98
N ILE A 81 -22.82 17.41 -17.94
CA ILE A 81 -21.39 17.49 -18.21
C ILE A 81 -20.64 17.56 -16.89
N VAL A 82 -19.39 17.13 -16.88
CA VAL A 82 -18.52 17.17 -15.71
C VAL A 82 -17.39 18.16 -15.97
N LEU A 83 -17.21 19.08 -15.02
CA LEU A 83 -16.12 20.02 -15.00
C LEU A 83 -15.01 19.50 -14.10
N VAL A 84 -13.79 19.51 -14.62
CA VAL A 84 -12.64 18.94 -13.96
C VAL A 84 -11.47 19.92 -14.02
N PHE A 85 -10.75 20.08 -12.92
CA PHE A 85 -9.43 20.69 -12.96
C PHE A 85 -8.37 19.62 -13.19
N SER A 86 -7.63 19.73 -14.29
CA SER A 86 -6.56 18.79 -14.65
C SER A 86 -5.21 19.30 -14.15
N LEU A 87 -4.52 18.52 -13.32
CA LEU A 87 -3.15 18.83 -12.88
C LEU A 87 -2.11 18.62 -13.99
N ASN A 88 -2.47 17.92 -15.08
CA ASN A 88 -1.58 17.73 -16.22
C ASN A 88 -1.48 19.00 -17.07
N SER A 89 -2.62 19.58 -17.42
CA SER A 89 -2.71 20.80 -18.23
C SER A 89 -2.73 22.07 -17.38
N MET A 90 -2.98 21.95 -16.07
CA MET A 90 -3.22 23.05 -15.14
C MET A 90 -4.41 23.94 -15.57
N LEU A 91 -5.45 23.32 -16.14
CA LEU A 91 -6.62 23.99 -16.68
C LEU A 91 -7.91 23.30 -16.24
N LEU A 92 -9.01 24.06 -16.32
CA LEU A 92 -10.36 23.51 -16.25
C LEU A 92 -10.77 22.92 -17.61
N GLU A 93 -11.38 21.76 -17.56
CA GLU A 93 -11.77 20.97 -18.73
C GLU A 93 -13.20 20.45 -18.56
N VAL A 94 -13.92 20.35 -19.67
CA VAL A 94 -15.32 19.90 -19.72
C VAL A 94 -15.39 18.55 -20.41
N TYR A 95 -16.02 17.59 -19.73
CA TYR A 95 -16.22 16.23 -20.21
C TYR A 95 -17.70 15.87 -20.24
N GLU A 96 -18.07 15.06 -21.22
CA GLU A 96 -19.35 14.37 -21.22
C GLU A 96 -19.36 13.31 -20.09
N ASN A 97 -20.44 13.25 -19.30
CA ASN A 97 -20.53 12.34 -18.15
C ASN A 97 -20.29 10.86 -18.51
N ASP A 98 -20.77 10.41 -19.66
CA ASP A 98 -20.59 9.02 -20.12
C ASP A 98 -19.12 8.66 -20.36
N PHE A 99 -18.30 9.66 -20.67
CA PHE A 99 -16.87 9.49 -20.86
C PHE A 99 -16.11 9.78 -19.58
N TYR A 100 -16.67 10.53 -18.64
CA TYR A 100 -15.99 10.93 -17.41
C TYR A 100 -15.51 9.72 -16.60
N CYS A 101 -16.37 8.74 -16.30
CA CYS A 101 -15.95 7.54 -15.56
C CYS A 101 -14.85 6.74 -16.27
N LYS A 102 -14.85 6.73 -17.60
CA LYS A 102 -13.82 6.08 -18.42
C LYS A 102 -12.51 6.87 -18.42
N ILE A 103 -12.59 8.19 -18.49
CA ILE A 103 -11.46 9.12 -18.55
C ILE A 103 -10.76 9.25 -17.19
N ILE A 104 -11.50 9.22 -16.07
CA ILE A 104 -10.92 9.20 -14.71
C ILE A 104 -9.92 8.06 -14.58
N ASN A 105 -10.31 6.86 -15.01
CA ASN A 105 -9.49 5.66 -14.80
C ASN A 105 -8.38 5.50 -15.86
N GLN A 106 -8.48 6.19 -17.01
CA GLN A 106 -7.55 6.02 -18.13
C GLN A 106 -6.59 7.20 -18.34
N SER A 107 -7.11 8.43 -18.33
CA SER A 107 -6.33 9.63 -18.74
C SER A 107 -6.08 10.61 -17.60
N LEU A 108 -7.01 10.72 -16.64
CA LEU A 108 -6.90 11.66 -15.53
C LEU A 108 -6.32 11.03 -14.26
N ASN A 109 -6.44 9.71 -14.08
CA ASN A 109 -5.79 8.83 -13.11
C ASN A 109 -5.16 9.54 -11.89
N ASN A 110 -6.00 10.00 -10.96
CA ASN A 110 -5.58 10.65 -9.71
C ASN A 110 -4.71 11.91 -9.91
N LYS A 111 -4.92 12.65 -11.01
CA LYS A 111 -4.30 13.94 -11.35
C LYS A 111 -5.36 14.99 -11.70
N SER A 112 -6.54 14.86 -11.14
CA SER A 112 -7.64 15.78 -11.41
C SER A 112 -8.54 15.98 -10.22
N ILE A 113 -9.14 17.15 -10.12
CA ILE A 113 -10.17 17.46 -9.13
C ILE A 113 -11.49 17.57 -9.87
N MET A 114 -12.48 16.75 -9.52
CA MET A 114 -13.84 16.97 -9.99
C MET A 114 -14.33 18.26 -9.37
N ILE A 115 -14.65 19.27 -10.18
CA ILE A 115 -15.11 20.55 -9.67
C ILE A 115 -16.63 20.51 -9.48
N THR A 116 -17.38 20.25 -10.54
CA THR A 116 -18.84 20.12 -10.44
C THR A 116 -19.41 19.33 -11.61
N SER A 117 -20.66 18.90 -11.50
CA SER A 117 -21.46 18.41 -12.62
C SER A 117 -22.50 19.45 -12.97
N ILE A 118 -22.56 19.84 -14.25
CA ILE A 118 -23.53 20.83 -14.74
C ILE A 118 -24.63 20.06 -15.47
N ASP A 119 -25.83 20.11 -14.93
CA ASP A 119 -27.03 19.61 -15.59
C ASP A 119 -27.77 20.77 -16.24
N LEU A 120 -27.95 20.75 -17.56
CA LEU A 120 -28.65 21.82 -18.27
C LEU A 120 -30.05 22.06 -17.68
N LYS A 121 -30.72 21.02 -17.17
CA LYS A 121 -32.05 21.13 -16.55
C LYS A 121 -32.08 21.98 -15.28
N THR A 122 -30.94 22.12 -14.61
CA THR A 122 -30.81 22.96 -13.41
C THR A 122 -30.26 24.34 -13.72
N VAL A 123 -29.69 24.55 -14.92
CA VAL A 123 -29.13 25.84 -15.35
C VAL A 123 -30.22 26.76 -15.92
N ILE A 124 -31.19 26.20 -16.65
CA ILE A 124 -32.24 26.99 -17.31
C ILE A 124 -33.63 26.62 -16.82
N ASN A 125 -34.57 27.56 -16.96
CA ASN A 125 -35.96 27.33 -16.58
C ASN A 125 -36.73 26.51 -17.65
N ASN A 126 -37.96 26.12 -17.35
CA ASN A 126 -38.77 25.30 -18.27
C ASN A 126 -39.07 26.00 -19.60
N GLU A 127 -39.32 27.31 -19.60
CA GLU A 127 -39.64 28.08 -20.81
C GLU A 127 -38.42 28.21 -21.74
N GLU A 128 -37.24 28.47 -21.17
CA GLU A 128 -35.97 28.51 -21.90
C GLU A 128 -35.64 27.14 -22.51
N PHE A 129 -35.92 26.07 -21.76
CA PHE A 129 -35.73 24.72 -22.26
C PHE A 129 -36.70 24.40 -23.41
N GLU A 130 -37.97 24.77 -23.31
CA GLU A 130 -38.94 24.60 -24.40
C GLU A 130 -38.53 25.38 -25.65
N LYS A 131 -38.06 26.62 -25.49
CA LYS A 131 -37.54 27.43 -26.60
C LYS A 131 -36.37 26.74 -27.28
N LEU A 132 -35.46 26.18 -26.49
CA LEU A 132 -34.29 25.48 -26.98
C LEU A 132 -34.68 24.25 -27.81
N VAL A 133 -35.65 23.45 -27.33
CA VAL A 133 -36.17 22.28 -28.05
C VAL A 133 -36.85 22.67 -29.36
N ARG A 134 -37.68 23.72 -29.37
CA ARG A 134 -38.35 24.19 -30.60
C ARG A 134 -37.37 24.67 -31.66
N LEU A 135 -36.37 25.46 -31.25
CA LEU A 135 -35.31 25.89 -32.17
C LEU A 135 -34.52 24.70 -32.73
N SER A 136 -34.34 23.64 -31.94
CA SER A 136 -33.66 22.42 -32.40
C SER A 136 -34.39 21.72 -33.57
N GLU A 137 -35.71 21.89 -33.69
CA GLU A 137 -36.50 21.30 -34.77
C GLU A 137 -36.53 22.19 -36.03
N GLU A 138 -36.27 23.50 -35.88
CA GLU A 138 -36.52 24.50 -36.92
C GLU A 138 -35.25 25.19 -37.45
N GLU A 139 -34.22 25.43 -36.60
CA GLU A 139 -33.06 26.27 -36.91
C GLU A 139 -31.76 25.84 -36.16
N GLU A 140 -30.80 25.21 -36.86
CA GLU A 140 -29.52 24.75 -36.25
C GLU A 140 -28.64 25.90 -35.71
N GLU A 141 -28.54 27.04 -36.41
CA GLU A 141 -27.71 28.17 -35.94
C GLU A 141 -28.28 28.82 -34.67
N GLY A 142 -29.61 28.82 -34.49
CA GLY A 142 -30.29 29.47 -33.37
C GLY A 142 -30.10 28.75 -32.03
N ILE A 143 -29.91 27.44 -32.03
CA ILE A 143 -29.69 26.65 -30.81
C ILE A 143 -28.25 26.80 -30.28
N GLU A 144 -27.24 26.86 -31.16
CA GLU A 144 -25.84 27.06 -30.74
C GLU A 144 -25.66 28.41 -30.04
N GLU A 145 -26.24 29.48 -30.60
CA GLU A 145 -26.22 30.82 -30.00
C GLU A 145 -26.92 30.87 -28.64
N LEU A 146 -28.09 30.24 -28.53
CA LEU A 146 -28.84 30.18 -27.27
C LEU A 146 -28.05 29.42 -26.20
N LEU A 147 -27.48 28.27 -26.53
CA LEU A 147 -26.64 27.49 -25.63
C LEU A 147 -25.39 28.26 -25.20
N TYR A 148 -24.73 28.96 -26.13
CA TYR A 148 -23.58 29.81 -25.80
C TYR A 148 -23.97 30.90 -24.79
N LYS A 149 -25.11 31.58 -24.99
CA LYS A 149 -25.60 32.60 -24.07
C LYS A 149 -25.92 32.03 -22.68
N ILE A 150 -26.60 30.88 -22.63
CA ILE A 150 -26.92 30.17 -21.39
C ILE A 150 -25.65 29.85 -20.60
N PHE A 151 -24.66 29.25 -21.25
CA PHE A 151 -23.42 28.88 -20.55
C PHE A 151 -22.58 30.10 -20.20
N LYS A 152 -22.58 31.15 -21.02
CA LYS A 152 -21.92 32.41 -20.67
C LYS A 152 -22.47 32.98 -19.36
N ASP A 153 -23.79 33.07 -19.24
CA ASP A 153 -24.44 33.55 -18.02
C ASP A 153 -24.11 32.67 -16.81
N TYR A 154 -24.21 31.34 -16.97
CA TYR A 154 -23.86 30.39 -15.92
C TYR A 154 -22.40 30.53 -15.44
N PHE A 155 -21.44 30.57 -16.37
CA PHE A 155 -20.02 30.65 -16.04
C PHE A 155 -19.61 32.01 -15.46
N GLU A 156 -20.18 33.10 -15.95
CA GLU A 156 -19.85 34.44 -15.46
C GLU A 156 -20.53 34.76 -14.12
N ASN A 157 -21.75 34.26 -13.87
CA ASN A 157 -22.56 34.68 -12.72
C ASN A 157 -22.68 33.65 -11.59
N GLN A 158 -22.67 32.34 -11.87
CA GLN A 158 -22.94 31.30 -10.86
C GLN A 158 -21.71 30.46 -10.50
N PHE A 159 -20.74 30.36 -11.41
CA PHE A 159 -19.57 29.49 -11.27
C PHE A 159 -18.71 29.81 -10.05
N SER A 160 -18.44 31.09 -9.82
CA SER A 160 -17.53 31.52 -8.75
C SER A 160 -18.04 31.11 -7.38
N GLU A 161 -19.35 31.23 -7.13
CA GLU A 161 -19.96 30.87 -5.85
C GLU A 161 -19.86 29.36 -5.60
N ILE A 162 -20.32 28.55 -6.55
CA ILE A 162 -20.35 27.08 -6.45
C ILE A 162 -18.94 26.51 -6.19
N ILE A 163 -17.92 27.07 -6.83
CA ILE A 163 -16.55 26.57 -6.70
C ILE A 163 -15.88 27.09 -5.45
N THR A 164 -16.21 28.31 -5.01
CA THR A 164 -15.69 28.88 -3.76
C THR A 164 -16.02 27.95 -2.59
N ASP A 165 -17.27 27.55 -2.44
CA ASP A 165 -17.70 26.67 -1.35
C ASP A 165 -16.98 25.32 -1.39
N LYS A 166 -16.85 24.73 -2.58
CA LYS A 166 -16.14 23.46 -2.76
C LYS A 166 -14.66 23.58 -2.40
N MET A 167 -13.98 24.63 -2.87
CA MET A 167 -12.56 24.82 -2.60
C MET A 167 -12.29 25.15 -1.13
N ILE A 168 -13.18 25.88 -0.47
CA ILE A 168 -13.13 26.11 0.97
C ILE A 168 -13.28 24.78 1.72
N TYR A 169 -14.25 23.95 1.34
CA TYR A 169 -14.46 22.64 1.92
C TYR A 169 -13.24 21.74 1.77
N LEU A 170 -12.68 21.60 0.56
CA LEU A 170 -11.47 20.79 0.33
C LEU A 170 -10.27 21.34 1.10
N SER A 171 -10.11 22.66 1.17
CA SER A 171 -9.03 23.30 1.94
C SER A 171 -9.16 23.02 3.43
N LYS A 172 -10.39 23.06 3.97
CA LYS A 172 -10.67 22.74 5.37
C LYS A 172 -10.28 21.29 5.68
N ILE A 173 -10.67 20.34 4.83
CA ILE A 173 -10.32 18.93 5.00
C ILE A 173 -8.80 18.74 5.03
N ILE A 174 -8.09 19.26 4.02
CA ILE A 174 -6.62 19.12 3.92
C ILE A 174 -5.91 19.77 5.12
N TYR A 175 -6.41 20.90 5.61
CA TYR A 175 -5.80 21.58 6.76
C TYR A 175 -6.09 20.89 8.09
N SER A 176 -7.27 20.30 8.26
CA SER A 176 -7.76 19.79 9.56
C SER A 176 -7.48 18.31 9.81
N PHE A 177 -7.31 17.49 8.77
CA PHE A 177 -7.09 16.04 8.94
C PHE A 177 -5.90 15.64 9.84
N PRO A 178 -4.79 16.41 9.95
CA PRO A 178 -3.69 16.01 10.84
C PRO A 178 -4.06 16.06 12.33
N THR A 179 -5.11 16.82 12.67
CA THR A 179 -5.50 17.09 14.07
C THR A 179 -6.83 16.46 14.47
N ASP A 180 -7.73 16.24 13.52
CA ASP A 180 -9.07 15.72 13.77
C ASP A 180 -9.33 14.47 12.93
N LYS A 181 -9.60 13.37 13.66
CA LYS A 181 -9.78 12.03 13.11
C LYS A 181 -10.94 11.95 12.11
N SER A 182 -11.98 12.76 12.24
CA SER A 182 -13.11 12.74 11.29
C SER A 182 -12.68 13.13 9.88
N PHE A 183 -11.81 14.14 9.78
CA PHE A 183 -11.32 14.67 8.51
C PHE A 183 -10.36 13.74 7.77
N ILE A 184 -9.66 12.83 8.46
CA ILE A 184 -8.83 11.85 7.74
C ILE A 184 -9.68 10.79 7.03
N TYR A 185 -10.79 10.36 7.62
CA TYR A 185 -11.73 9.46 6.93
C TYR A 185 -12.38 10.15 5.74
N GLU A 186 -12.75 11.42 5.90
CA GLU A 186 -13.30 12.25 4.82
C GLU A 186 -12.28 12.45 3.69
N LEU A 187 -11.04 12.79 4.02
CA LEU A 187 -9.95 12.90 3.04
C LEU A 187 -9.73 11.55 2.32
N ASN A 188 -9.70 10.44 3.05
CA ASN A 188 -9.52 9.12 2.47
C ASN A 188 -10.66 8.78 1.50
N HIS A 189 -11.90 9.11 1.86
CA HIS A 189 -13.07 8.91 1.01
C HIS A 189 -12.95 9.69 -0.31
N LEU A 190 -12.59 10.98 -0.24
CA LEU A 190 -12.37 11.82 -1.44
C LEU A 190 -11.26 11.27 -2.35
N LEU A 191 -10.17 10.77 -1.77
CA LEU A 191 -9.05 10.18 -2.49
C LEU A 191 -9.46 8.87 -3.19
N VAL A 192 -10.14 7.95 -2.48
CA VAL A 192 -10.59 6.66 -3.03
C VAL A 192 -11.60 6.86 -4.16
N GLN A 193 -12.49 7.85 -4.05
CA GLN A 193 -13.47 8.16 -5.09
C GLN A 193 -12.91 8.97 -6.27
N ASN A 194 -11.62 9.32 -6.24
CA ASN A 194 -10.98 10.21 -7.23
C ASN A 194 -11.65 11.59 -7.32
N GLU A 195 -12.29 12.06 -6.25
CA GLU A 195 -12.82 13.43 -6.18
C GLU A 195 -11.70 14.44 -5.89
N LEU A 196 -10.67 13.99 -5.17
CA LEU A 196 -9.47 14.73 -4.87
C LEU A 196 -8.25 13.87 -5.24
N PRO A 197 -7.24 14.41 -5.95
CA PRO A 197 -6.07 13.65 -6.31
C PRO A 197 -5.02 13.63 -5.20
N LEU A 198 -4.33 12.51 -4.97
CA LEU A 198 -3.28 12.41 -3.93
C LEU A 198 -2.13 13.40 -4.15
N SER A 199 -1.84 13.76 -5.41
CA SER A 199 -0.83 14.76 -5.76
C SER A 199 -1.16 16.19 -5.30
N ILE A 200 -2.37 16.44 -4.81
CA ILE A 200 -2.73 17.73 -4.21
C ILE A 200 -2.00 17.96 -2.88
N LEU A 201 -1.69 16.88 -2.18
CA LEU A 201 -1.00 16.95 -0.90
C LEU A 201 0.45 17.32 -1.17
N ASN A 202 0.95 18.36 -0.49
CA ASN A 202 2.39 18.61 -0.45
C ASN A 202 3.10 17.51 0.37
N ASN A 203 4.44 17.54 0.44
CA ASN A 203 5.18 16.48 1.13
C ASN A 203 4.81 16.37 2.62
N TYR A 204 4.55 17.51 3.28
CA TYR A 204 4.17 17.53 4.69
C TYR A 204 2.78 16.92 4.91
N GLU A 205 1.81 17.33 4.10
CA GLU A 205 0.44 16.81 4.10
C GLU A 205 0.42 15.31 3.77
N LEU A 206 1.15 14.88 2.74
CA LEU A 206 1.22 13.48 2.33
C LEU A 206 1.85 12.61 3.43
N LYS A 207 2.92 13.10 4.08
CA LYS A 207 3.54 12.39 5.20
C LYS A 207 2.58 12.24 6.37
N ASN A 208 1.89 13.31 6.76
CA ASN A 208 0.88 13.26 7.81
C ASN A 208 -0.26 12.29 7.44
N TYR A 209 -0.73 12.30 6.20
CA TYR A 209 -1.79 11.40 5.76
C TYR A 209 -1.37 9.93 5.87
N ILE A 210 -0.15 9.59 5.42
CA ILE A 210 0.40 8.22 5.56
C ILE A 210 0.56 7.86 7.05
N LYS A 211 1.17 8.74 7.85
CA LYS A 211 1.42 8.51 9.29
C LYS A 211 0.10 8.28 10.03
N SER A 212 -0.88 9.16 9.83
CA SER A 212 -2.21 9.03 10.44
C SER A 212 -2.97 7.81 9.94
N SER A 213 -2.81 7.40 8.68
CA SER A 213 -3.41 6.14 8.19
C SER A 213 -2.90 4.91 8.95
N ILE A 214 -1.63 4.94 9.37
CA ILE A 214 -1.00 3.89 10.18
C ILE A 214 -1.49 3.97 11.62
N THR A 215 -1.36 5.12 12.28
CA THR A 215 -1.66 5.27 13.71
C THR A 215 -3.14 5.16 14.03
N GLU A 216 -4.01 5.58 13.12
CA GLU A 216 -5.47 5.50 13.29
C GLU A 216 -6.06 4.18 12.77
N GLY A 217 -5.23 3.29 12.20
CA GLY A 217 -5.67 1.99 11.71
C GLY A 217 -6.67 2.08 10.55
N ILE A 218 -6.52 3.08 9.68
CA ILE A 218 -7.47 3.34 8.60
C ILE A 218 -7.38 2.24 7.55
N LYS A 219 -8.52 1.58 7.31
CA LYS A 219 -8.66 0.55 6.29
C LYS A 219 -9.05 1.17 4.94
N ASN A 220 -8.74 0.46 3.85
CA ASN A 220 -9.08 0.84 2.47
C ASN A 220 -8.55 2.24 2.12
N THR A 221 -7.25 2.45 2.28
CA THR A 221 -6.60 3.69 1.85
C THR A 221 -6.49 3.72 0.32
N ILE A 222 -6.30 4.90 -0.28
CA ILE A 222 -6.07 4.99 -1.74
C ILE A 222 -4.90 4.10 -2.20
N PHE A 223 -3.90 3.86 -1.34
CA PHE A 223 -2.77 2.96 -1.62
C PHE A 223 -3.17 1.49 -1.79
N SER A 224 -4.35 1.10 -1.30
CA SER A 224 -4.91 -0.24 -1.46
C SER A 224 -5.64 -0.44 -2.79
N GLU A 225 -5.97 0.64 -3.48
CA GLU A 225 -6.80 0.62 -4.68
C GLU A 225 -5.97 0.35 -5.95
N ALA A 226 -6.65 -0.24 -6.95
CA ALA A 226 -6.07 -0.40 -8.28
C ALA A 226 -5.66 0.95 -8.89
N SER A 227 -6.33 2.05 -8.51
CA SER A 227 -6.01 3.41 -8.94
C SER A 227 -4.58 3.81 -8.55
N TYR A 228 -4.14 3.60 -7.30
CA TYR A 228 -2.77 3.90 -6.90
C TYR A 228 -1.75 2.97 -7.57
N SER A 229 -2.07 1.67 -7.65
CA SER A 229 -1.19 0.69 -8.31
C SER A 229 -0.96 1.04 -9.79
N ASN A 230 -2.01 1.47 -10.49
CA ASN A 230 -1.98 1.85 -11.90
C ASN A 230 -1.61 3.32 -12.13
N LEU A 231 -1.34 4.09 -11.08
CA LEU A 231 -0.99 5.49 -11.16
C LEU A 231 0.32 5.70 -11.95
N ASP A 232 0.24 6.34 -13.11
CA ASP A 232 1.40 6.70 -13.92
C ASP A 232 2.01 8.04 -13.46
N ASP A 233 2.41 8.07 -12.19
CA ASP A 233 3.20 9.14 -11.60
C ASP A 233 4.34 8.54 -10.78
N LYS A 234 5.45 8.31 -11.48
CA LYS A 234 6.68 7.78 -10.86
C LYS A 234 7.21 8.72 -9.78
N LYS A 235 7.00 10.03 -9.92
CA LYS A 235 7.47 11.03 -8.96
C LYS A 235 6.67 10.93 -7.66
N LEU A 236 5.35 10.92 -7.73
CA LEU A 236 4.50 10.75 -6.54
C LEU A 236 4.75 9.41 -5.85
N LYS A 237 4.88 8.32 -6.62
CA LYS A 237 5.22 7.00 -6.07
C LYS A 237 6.57 7.01 -5.35
N SER A 238 7.61 7.59 -5.96
CA SER A 238 8.92 7.72 -5.32
C SER A 238 8.86 8.60 -4.06
N GLN A 239 8.12 9.71 -4.10
CA GLN A 239 7.90 10.57 -2.93
C GLN A 239 7.22 9.82 -1.79
N ALA A 240 6.14 9.09 -2.06
CA ALA A 240 5.44 8.29 -1.05
C ALA A 240 6.36 7.25 -0.39
N LYS A 241 7.21 6.58 -1.18
CA LYS A 241 8.20 5.62 -0.66
C LYS A 241 9.25 6.29 0.24
N ASN A 242 9.76 7.45 -0.15
CA ASN A 242 10.73 8.20 0.65
C ASN A 242 10.10 8.68 1.97
N LEU A 243 8.88 9.20 1.93
CA LEU A 243 8.15 9.61 3.13
C LEU A 243 7.83 8.42 4.03
N MET A 244 7.48 7.26 3.47
CA MET A 244 7.25 6.04 4.23
C MET A 244 8.52 5.61 4.98
N ALA A 245 9.69 5.64 4.33
CA ALA A 245 10.97 5.36 4.99
C ALA A 245 11.28 6.35 6.13
N GLU A 246 10.96 7.63 5.94
CA GLU A 246 11.10 8.65 6.98
C GLU A 246 10.17 8.38 8.17
N ILE A 247 8.90 8.03 7.93
CA ILE A 247 7.91 7.69 8.95
C ILE A 247 8.37 6.47 9.76
N LEU A 248 8.82 5.40 9.10
CA LEU A 248 9.35 4.21 9.77
C LEU A 248 10.57 4.55 10.64
N SER A 249 11.46 5.41 10.15
CA SER A 249 12.60 5.89 10.94
C SER A 249 12.18 6.71 12.15
N GLU A 250 11.11 7.51 12.06
CA GLU A 250 10.56 8.26 13.20
C GLU A 250 10.03 7.31 14.26
N PHE A 251 9.15 6.37 13.88
CA PHE A 251 8.59 5.39 14.83
C PHE A 251 9.68 4.58 15.53
N ALA A 252 10.72 4.16 14.79
CA ALA A 252 11.86 3.46 15.39
C ALA A 252 12.64 4.34 16.39
N LYS A 253 12.91 5.61 16.06
CA LYS A 253 13.63 6.55 16.95
C LYS A 253 12.81 6.92 18.19
N GLU A 254 11.50 7.06 18.02
CA GLU A 254 10.54 7.35 19.09
C GLU A 254 10.22 6.08 19.92
N ARG A 255 10.74 4.92 19.52
CA ARG A 255 10.52 3.60 20.14
C ARG A 255 9.04 3.20 20.18
N GLU A 256 8.25 3.65 19.21
CA GLU A 256 6.83 3.33 19.06
C GLU A 256 6.64 1.99 18.34
N LEU A 257 6.90 0.87 19.03
CA LEU A 257 6.93 -0.48 18.42
C LEU A 257 5.64 -0.82 17.65
N ILE A 258 4.48 -0.59 18.25
CA ILE A 258 3.16 -0.85 17.63
C ILE A 258 3.00 -0.05 16.31
N ASN A 259 3.38 1.23 16.31
CA ASN A 259 3.29 2.06 15.12
C ASN A 259 4.32 1.66 14.06
N LEU A 260 5.52 1.21 14.48
CA LEU A 260 6.54 0.69 13.59
C LEU A 260 6.08 -0.61 12.92
N GLU A 261 5.51 -1.55 13.67
CA GLU A 261 4.94 -2.79 13.14
C GLU A 261 3.78 -2.51 12.17
N ASN A 262 2.82 -1.69 12.59
CA ASN A 262 1.70 -1.29 11.72
C ASN A 262 2.19 -0.56 10.46
N GLY A 263 3.19 0.30 10.59
CA GLY A 263 3.83 1.00 9.48
C GLY A 263 4.55 0.04 8.53
N PHE A 264 5.26 -0.96 9.06
CA PHE A 264 5.92 -2.00 8.28
C PHE A 264 4.91 -2.84 7.48
N ALA A 265 3.80 -3.25 8.11
CA ALA A 265 2.72 -3.95 7.41
C ALA A 265 2.06 -3.09 6.35
N PHE A 266 1.76 -1.83 6.67
CA PHE A 266 1.21 -0.87 5.72
C PHE A 266 2.13 -0.72 4.50
N ALA A 267 3.43 -0.50 4.72
CA ALA A 267 4.41 -0.34 3.65
C ALA A 267 4.54 -1.61 2.80
N SER A 268 4.53 -2.79 3.42
CA SER A 268 4.63 -4.09 2.72
C SER A 268 3.39 -4.32 1.86
N LYS A 269 2.20 -4.21 2.45
CA LYS A 269 0.91 -4.45 1.78
C LYS A 269 0.71 -3.52 0.58
N HIS A 270 1.14 -2.28 0.71
CA HIS A 270 0.96 -1.25 -0.31
C HIS A 270 2.18 -1.03 -1.21
N LYS A 271 3.20 -1.90 -1.14
CA LYS A 271 4.44 -1.84 -1.95
C LYS A 271 5.16 -0.49 -1.87
N LEU A 272 5.18 0.10 -0.67
CA LEU A 272 5.80 1.39 -0.39
C LEU A 272 7.28 1.30 0.02
N PHE A 273 7.88 0.10 -0.03
CA PHE A 273 9.33 -0.05 0.03
C PHE A 273 9.98 0.33 -1.29
N GLU A 274 11.12 1.01 -1.21
CA GLU A 274 11.92 1.37 -2.39
C GLU A 274 12.40 0.13 -3.13
N ASN A 275 12.90 -0.83 -2.37
CA ASN A 275 13.47 -2.09 -2.83
C ASN A 275 13.48 -3.13 -1.70
N ASN A 276 13.87 -4.37 -2.03
CA ASN A 276 13.96 -5.47 -1.07
C ASN A 276 14.97 -5.21 0.05
N LEU A 277 16.05 -4.47 -0.22
CA LEU A 277 17.03 -4.08 0.81
C LEU A 277 16.38 -3.17 1.89
N SER A 278 15.58 -2.19 1.48
CA SER A 278 14.86 -1.30 2.40
C SER A 278 13.85 -2.10 3.25
N TYR A 279 13.16 -3.06 2.64
CA TYR A 279 12.25 -3.96 3.34
C TYR A 279 12.98 -4.78 4.42
N LEU A 280 14.08 -5.46 4.05
CA LEU A 280 14.83 -6.32 4.98
C LEU A 280 15.42 -5.52 6.14
N LYS A 281 15.98 -4.33 5.86
CA LYS A 281 16.51 -3.44 6.91
C LYS A 281 15.42 -2.93 7.86
N THR A 282 14.24 -2.58 7.34
CA THR A 282 13.12 -2.19 8.21
C THR A 282 12.63 -3.38 9.03
N LEU A 283 12.55 -4.57 8.46
CA LEU A 283 12.17 -5.78 9.20
C LEU A 283 13.17 -6.09 10.33
N GLU A 284 14.48 -6.00 10.06
CA GLU A 284 15.51 -6.10 11.09
C GLU A 284 15.36 -5.03 12.17
N THR A 285 15.00 -3.79 11.78
CA THR A 285 14.78 -2.68 12.72
C THR A 285 13.59 -2.96 13.65
N VAL A 286 12.50 -3.51 13.11
CA VAL A 286 11.34 -3.96 13.91
C VAL A 286 11.80 -4.98 14.96
N PHE A 287 12.46 -6.06 14.52
CA PHE A 287 12.88 -7.13 15.44
C PHE A 287 13.93 -6.69 16.45
N ARG A 288 14.82 -5.76 16.07
CA ARG A 288 15.77 -5.17 17.00
C ARG A 288 15.08 -4.37 18.09
N LEU A 289 14.05 -3.60 17.72
CA LEU A 289 13.27 -2.86 18.70
C LEU A 289 12.44 -3.79 19.61
N GLU A 290 11.88 -4.89 19.08
CA GLU A 290 11.24 -5.93 19.88
C GLU A 290 12.22 -6.52 20.93
N CYS A 291 13.45 -6.83 20.52
CA CYS A 291 14.49 -7.29 21.45
C CYS A 291 14.81 -6.23 22.51
N ASP A 292 15.04 -4.99 22.09
CA ASP A 292 15.44 -3.89 22.98
C ASP A 292 14.33 -3.49 23.98
N LEU A 293 13.08 -3.86 23.69
CA LEU A 293 11.91 -3.65 24.56
C LEU A 293 11.44 -4.93 25.26
N GLU A 294 12.10 -6.06 25.00
CA GLU A 294 11.68 -7.40 25.48
C GLU A 294 10.21 -7.72 25.15
N SER A 295 9.73 -7.21 24.01
CA SER A 295 8.34 -7.33 23.55
C SER A 295 8.29 -8.18 22.29
N TYR A 296 8.16 -9.50 22.46
CA TYR A 296 8.21 -10.50 21.38
C TYR A 296 6.83 -10.96 20.89
N TYR A 297 5.80 -10.13 21.11
CA TYR A 297 4.41 -10.49 20.81
C TYR A 297 4.12 -10.52 19.30
N PHE A 298 4.83 -9.71 18.50
CA PHE A 298 4.68 -9.54 17.05
C PHE A 298 3.20 -9.44 16.61
N GLU A 299 2.65 -8.22 16.56
CA GLU A 299 1.20 -7.96 16.58
C GLU A 299 0.37 -8.54 15.43
N PHE A 300 0.97 -9.05 14.35
CA PHE A 300 0.26 -9.51 13.14
C PHE A 300 -0.60 -10.77 13.32
N GLN A 301 -1.39 -10.91 14.39
CA GLN A 301 -2.20 -12.08 14.79
C GLN A 301 -3.02 -12.67 13.62
N ASP A 302 -3.42 -11.87 12.65
CA ASP A 302 -4.00 -12.33 11.39
C ASP A 302 -2.99 -13.07 10.48
N GLU A 303 -3.13 -14.40 10.37
CA GLU A 303 -2.23 -15.24 9.56
C GLU A 303 -2.17 -14.87 8.06
N PRO A 304 -3.29 -14.51 7.39
CA PRO A 304 -3.24 -13.95 6.02
C PRO A 304 -2.37 -12.70 5.90
N LEU A 305 -2.55 -11.72 6.79
CA LEU A 305 -1.73 -10.51 6.81
C LEU A 305 -0.26 -10.83 7.07
N PHE A 306 0.03 -11.68 8.06
CA PHE A 306 1.40 -12.11 8.35
C PHE A 306 2.08 -12.76 7.14
N LYS A 307 1.39 -13.65 6.42
CA LYS A 307 1.94 -14.27 5.19
C LYS A 307 2.24 -13.21 4.13
N GLN A 308 1.30 -12.30 3.89
CA GLN A 308 1.43 -11.25 2.88
C GLN A 308 2.56 -10.26 3.21
N VAL A 309 2.76 -9.94 4.49
CA VAL A 309 3.70 -8.90 4.95
C VAL A 309 5.11 -9.45 5.19
N CYS A 310 5.22 -10.67 5.72
CA CYS A 310 6.50 -11.25 6.14
C CYS A 310 7.01 -12.34 5.21
N LEU A 311 6.16 -13.29 4.79
CA LEU A 311 6.64 -14.48 4.08
C LEU A 311 6.69 -14.29 2.56
N ASP A 312 5.65 -13.70 1.97
CA ASP A 312 5.57 -13.54 0.51
C ASP A 312 6.68 -12.62 -0.05
N PRO A 313 7.02 -11.48 0.59
CA PRO A 313 8.15 -10.66 0.13
C PRO A 313 9.49 -11.41 0.16
N ILE A 314 9.68 -12.33 1.12
CA ILE A 314 10.88 -13.16 1.21
C ILE A 314 10.94 -14.15 0.03
N LYS A 315 9.81 -14.76 -0.34
CA LYS A 315 9.75 -15.66 -1.51
C LYS A 315 10.12 -14.96 -2.82
N ASP A 316 9.88 -13.65 -2.91
CA ASP A 316 10.17 -12.84 -4.09
C ASP A 316 11.59 -12.25 -4.13
N LEU A 317 12.44 -12.55 -3.14
CA LEU A 317 13.82 -12.06 -3.12
C LEU A 317 14.63 -12.57 -4.31
N LYS A 318 15.47 -11.68 -4.85
CA LYS A 318 16.38 -11.97 -5.95
C LYS A 318 17.77 -12.30 -5.41
N ILE A 319 18.63 -12.87 -6.26
CA ILE A 319 20.01 -13.19 -5.89
C ILE A 319 20.79 -11.98 -5.34
N THR A 320 20.46 -10.77 -5.81
CA THR A 320 21.06 -9.51 -5.35
C THR A 320 20.71 -9.15 -3.90
N ASP A 321 19.69 -9.76 -3.33
CA ASP A 321 19.17 -9.44 -1.99
C ASP A 321 19.67 -10.44 -0.92
N ILE A 322 20.36 -11.50 -1.34
CA ILE A 322 20.68 -12.66 -0.51
C ILE A 322 21.64 -12.35 0.62
N GLU A 323 22.62 -11.46 0.44
CA GLU A 323 23.52 -11.08 1.53
C GLU A 323 22.77 -10.40 2.69
N SER A 324 21.85 -9.49 2.39
CA SER A 324 21.01 -8.87 3.43
C SER A 324 20.01 -9.84 4.06
N ALA A 325 19.56 -10.85 3.30
CA ALA A 325 18.74 -11.93 3.87
C ALA A 325 19.55 -12.80 4.85
N LYS A 326 20.84 -13.06 4.55
CA LYS A 326 21.77 -13.75 5.47
C LYS A 326 22.02 -12.93 6.73
N GLU A 327 22.22 -11.62 6.61
CA GLU A 327 22.40 -10.72 7.76
C GLU A 327 21.19 -10.76 8.69
N LEU A 328 19.97 -10.66 8.13
CA LEU A 328 18.73 -10.76 8.90
C LEU A 328 18.59 -12.14 9.57
N LEU A 329 18.80 -13.22 8.82
CA LEU A 329 18.74 -14.58 9.34
C LEU A 329 19.70 -14.78 10.53
N ASN A 330 20.94 -14.32 10.39
CA ASN A 330 21.95 -14.38 11.45
C ASN A 330 21.56 -13.57 12.67
N PHE A 331 21.01 -12.37 12.48
CA PHE A 331 20.48 -11.57 13.57
C PHE A 331 19.39 -12.32 14.33
N MET A 332 18.40 -12.88 13.62
CA MET A 332 17.25 -13.57 14.23
C MET A 332 17.66 -14.83 15.00
N ILE A 333 18.59 -15.62 14.43
CA ILE A 333 19.12 -16.83 15.07
C ILE A 333 19.94 -16.46 16.31
N LYS A 334 20.82 -15.46 16.21
CA LYS A 334 21.67 -15.01 17.32
C LYS A 334 20.89 -14.42 18.48
N LYS A 335 19.76 -13.77 18.19
CA LYS A 335 18.82 -13.24 19.18
C LYS A 335 17.77 -14.24 19.63
N GLU A 336 17.86 -15.49 19.13
CA GLU A 336 17.00 -16.60 19.54
C GLU A 336 15.50 -16.30 19.36
N LEU A 337 15.14 -15.49 18.36
CA LEU A 337 13.77 -15.01 18.21
C LEU A 337 12.76 -16.16 18.08
N PHE A 338 13.18 -17.27 17.47
CA PHE A 338 12.39 -18.50 17.35
C PHE A 338 11.90 -19.07 18.69
N TYR A 339 12.58 -18.75 19.81
CA TYR A 339 12.19 -19.16 21.16
C TYR A 339 10.89 -18.46 21.62
N TYR A 340 10.74 -17.19 21.29
CA TYR A 340 9.68 -16.37 21.86
C TYR A 340 8.36 -16.45 21.10
N ASN A 341 8.42 -16.64 19.78
CA ASN A 341 7.23 -16.66 18.94
C ASN A 341 7.45 -17.52 17.69
N SER A 342 6.55 -18.49 17.48
CA SER A 342 6.57 -19.40 16.32
C SER A 342 6.60 -18.70 14.96
N ARG A 343 6.18 -17.43 14.88
CA ARG A 343 6.26 -16.63 13.65
C ARG A 343 7.68 -16.28 13.25
N PHE A 344 8.56 -15.99 14.21
CA PHE A 344 9.97 -15.80 13.90
C PHE A 344 10.56 -17.07 13.30
N SER A 345 10.18 -18.24 13.81
CA SER A 345 10.57 -19.53 13.25
C SER A 345 10.11 -19.69 11.79
N LYS A 346 8.86 -19.30 11.47
CA LYS A 346 8.36 -19.30 10.07
C LYS A 346 9.18 -18.39 9.16
N ILE A 347 9.53 -17.19 9.62
CA ILE A 347 10.36 -16.24 8.86
C ILE A 347 11.76 -16.81 8.64
N ILE A 348 12.39 -17.34 9.69
CA ILE A 348 13.71 -17.97 9.64
C ILE A 348 13.75 -19.14 8.63
N LEU A 349 12.74 -20.01 8.65
CA LEU A 349 12.64 -21.12 7.69
C LEU A 349 12.48 -20.62 6.24
N GLU A 350 11.65 -19.60 6.01
CA GLU A 350 11.46 -19.05 4.65
C GLU A 350 12.72 -18.34 4.16
N LEU A 351 13.42 -17.58 5.01
CA LEU A 351 14.73 -16.98 4.67
C LEU A 351 15.74 -18.06 4.29
N THR A 352 15.86 -19.10 5.12
CA THR A 352 16.82 -20.20 4.90
C THR A 352 16.53 -20.93 3.59
N LYS A 353 15.26 -21.28 3.36
CA LYS A 353 14.81 -21.88 2.11
C LYS A 353 15.15 -20.99 0.91
N LYS A 354 14.85 -19.70 1.00
CA LYS A 354 15.09 -18.76 -0.09
C LYS A 354 16.57 -18.59 -0.43
N ILE A 355 17.43 -18.52 0.59
CA ILE A 355 18.89 -18.49 0.40
C ILE A 355 19.37 -19.78 -0.28
N GLY A 356 18.82 -20.93 0.13
CA GLY A 356 19.11 -22.24 -0.45
C GLY A 356 18.75 -22.38 -1.93
N GLU A 357 17.69 -21.72 -2.40
CA GLU A 357 17.33 -21.70 -3.84
C GLU A 357 18.47 -21.19 -4.73
N TYR A 358 19.32 -20.31 -4.20
CA TYR A 358 20.48 -19.75 -4.90
C TYR A 358 21.79 -20.49 -4.60
N LYS A 359 21.73 -21.68 -3.99
CA LYS A 359 22.90 -22.52 -3.64
C LYS A 359 23.98 -21.76 -2.87
N ASN A 360 23.56 -20.81 -2.04
CA ASN A 360 24.45 -20.02 -1.22
C ASN A 360 24.59 -20.69 0.15
N ASP A 361 25.83 -20.94 0.56
CA ASP A 361 26.09 -21.42 1.91
C ASP A 361 25.98 -20.28 2.93
N ILE A 362 25.62 -20.62 4.17
CA ILE A 362 25.54 -19.67 5.26
C ILE A 362 26.34 -20.12 6.48
N GLU A 363 26.93 -19.13 7.14
CA GLU A 363 27.47 -19.22 8.49
C GLU A 363 26.49 -18.53 9.44
N ILE A 364 26.08 -19.22 10.51
CA ILE A 364 25.15 -18.70 11.52
C ILE A 364 25.81 -18.60 12.90
N ASP A 365 25.46 -17.55 13.65
CA ASP A 365 25.83 -17.37 15.06
C ASP A 365 24.68 -17.88 15.94
N ALA A 366 24.84 -19.03 16.58
CA ALA A 366 23.81 -19.66 17.41
C ALA A 366 24.27 -19.80 18.87
N SER A 367 23.33 -19.98 19.79
CA SER A 367 23.62 -20.33 21.17
C SER A 367 23.37 -21.82 21.44
N ILE A 368 23.58 -22.22 22.69
CA ILE A 368 23.27 -23.57 23.17
C ILE A 368 21.78 -23.96 23.02
N LEU A 369 20.86 -22.99 22.94
CA LEU A 369 19.43 -23.24 22.78
C LEU A 369 19.09 -23.91 21.43
N PHE A 370 20.00 -23.87 20.45
CA PHE A 370 19.91 -24.68 19.24
C PHE A 370 19.86 -26.19 19.51
N PHE A 371 20.27 -26.64 20.69
CA PHE A 371 20.20 -28.03 21.13
C PHE A 371 19.05 -28.30 22.12
N GLY A 372 18.14 -27.34 22.31
CA GLY A 372 17.00 -27.50 23.21
C GLY A 372 15.94 -28.46 22.65
N GLU A 373 15.34 -29.26 23.52
CA GLU A 373 14.30 -30.24 23.16
C GLU A 373 13.11 -29.60 22.44
N ASP A 374 12.61 -28.49 23.00
CA ASP A 374 11.43 -27.78 22.52
C ASP A 374 11.58 -27.24 21.08
N TYR A 375 12.82 -27.17 20.57
CA TYR A 375 13.15 -26.57 19.26
C TYR A 375 13.70 -27.58 18.26
N LEU A 376 13.77 -28.87 18.62
CA LEU A 376 14.37 -29.90 17.79
C LEU A 376 13.73 -29.95 16.39
N ASP A 377 12.40 -29.92 16.30
CA ASP A 377 11.69 -29.99 15.01
C ASP A 377 11.99 -28.78 14.11
N PHE A 378 12.09 -27.60 14.71
CA PHE A 378 12.46 -26.37 14.01
C PHE A 378 13.90 -26.43 13.49
N VAL A 379 14.84 -26.83 14.36
CA VAL A 379 16.27 -26.95 14.02
C VAL A 379 16.48 -28.01 12.93
N ASN A 380 15.82 -29.16 13.04
CA ASN A 380 15.84 -30.20 12.02
C ASN A 380 15.32 -29.67 10.68
N SER A 381 14.23 -28.90 10.70
CA SER A 381 13.68 -28.28 9.49
C SER A 381 14.67 -27.30 8.86
N LEU A 382 15.36 -26.50 9.68
CA LEU A 382 16.36 -25.53 9.25
C LEU A 382 17.55 -26.21 8.54
N ILE A 383 18.10 -27.26 9.15
CA ILE A 383 19.26 -27.99 8.64
C ILE A 383 18.93 -28.76 7.36
N ASN A 384 17.69 -29.26 7.23
CA ASN A 384 17.26 -30.04 6.08
C ASN A 384 17.26 -29.27 4.76
N PHE A 385 17.29 -27.94 4.79
CA PHE A 385 17.52 -27.14 3.58
C PHE A 385 18.96 -27.28 3.03
N ASN A 386 19.89 -27.86 3.80
CA ASN A 386 21.31 -28.08 3.45
C ASN A 386 22.10 -26.80 3.11
N VAL A 387 21.65 -25.66 3.63
CA VAL A 387 22.20 -24.30 3.36
C VAL A 387 23.21 -23.89 4.43
N ILE A 388 23.00 -24.27 5.68
CA ILE A 388 23.92 -23.99 6.78
C ILE A 388 25.12 -24.90 6.62
N LYS A 389 26.30 -24.31 6.43
CA LYS A 389 27.57 -25.05 6.39
C LYS A 389 28.43 -24.81 7.60
N LYS A 390 28.22 -23.69 8.29
CA LYS A 390 28.99 -23.34 9.46
C LYS A 390 28.11 -22.79 10.56
N ILE A 391 28.33 -23.27 11.78
CA ILE A 391 27.66 -22.78 12.99
C ILE A 391 28.72 -22.33 13.98
N LYS A 392 28.69 -21.04 14.33
CA LYS A 392 29.46 -20.50 15.43
C LYS A 392 28.59 -20.52 16.69
N LEU A 393 28.89 -21.47 17.57
CA LEU A 393 28.19 -21.66 18.83
C LEU A 393 28.78 -20.74 19.91
N THR A 394 27.90 -19.95 20.52
CA THR A 394 28.21 -19.15 21.70
C THR A 394 27.66 -19.88 22.92
N ILE A 395 28.56 -20.38 23.77
CA ILE A 395 28.20 -21.10 25.00
C ILE A 395 28.76 -20.32 26.18
N ASN A 396 27.88 -20.01 27.15
CA ASN A 396 28.29 -19.47 28.44
C ASN A 396 28.99 -20.60 29.22
N PRO A 397 30.19 -20.38 29.79
CA PRO A 397 30.90 -21.37 30.61
C PRO A 397 30.02 -22.15 31.59
N ASP A 398 29.10 -21.48 32.28
CA ASP A 398 28.21 -22.09 33.28
C ASP A 398 27.16 -23.05 32.68
N SER A 399 26.97 -23.00 31.36
CA SER A 399 26.02 -23.84 30.62
C SER A 399 26.69 -25.07 30.01
N VAL A 400 28.02 -25.13 29.96
CA VAL A 400 28.78 -26.26 29.37
C VAL A 400 28.41 -27.57 30.04
N ILE A 401 28.36 -27.61 31.37
CA ILE A 401 28.04 -28.83 32.12
C ILE A 401 26.56 -29.22 31.92
N LYS A 402 25.66 -28.25 31.77
CA LYS A 402 24.21 -28.50 31.65
C LYS A 402 23.86 -29.34 30.41
N LEU A 403 24.63 -29.22 29.33
CA LEU A 403 24.49 -30.04 28.11
C LEU A 403 24.53 -31.54 28.38
N PHE A 404 25.22 -31.95 29.43
CA PHE A 404 25.50 -33.35 29.71
C PHE A 404 24.73 -33.88 30.92
N LEU A 405 23.69 -33.15 31.36
CA LEU A 405 22.84 -33.56 32.47
C LEU A 405 21.47 -34.03 31.96
N GLY A 406 21.03 -35.22 32.39
CA GLY A 406 19.68 -35.70 32.17
C GLY A 406 19.34 -35.95 30.69
N GLU A 407 18.16 -35.49 30.25
CA GLU A 407 17.63 -35.68 28.89
C GLU A 407 18.38 -34.83 27.84
N GLN A 408 19.03 -33.73 28.26
CA GLN A 408 19.78 -32.87 27.36
C GLN A 408 20.96 -33.58 26.68
N SER A 409 21.54 -34.59 27.32
CA SER A 409 22.66 -35.31 26.74
C SER A 409 22.25 -36.17 25.55
N THR A 410 21.06 -36.78 25.60
CA THR A 410 20.52 -37.58 24.48
C THR A 410 20.17 -36.68 23.30
N ILE A 411 19.54 -35.53 23.56
CA ILE A 411 19.19 -34.55 22.53
C ILE A 411 20.45 -34.00 21.85
N THR A 412 21.45 -33.63 22.65
CA THR A 412 22.74 -33.14 22.18
C THR A 412 23.40 -34.14 21.24
N ASN A 413 23.45 -35.42 21.60
CA ASN A 413 24.04 -36.45 20.75
C ASN A 413 23.27 -36.67 19.44
N ASN A 414 21.93 -36.69 19.48
CA ASN A 414 21.13 -36.83 18.27
C ASN A 414 21.39 -35.69 17.27
N LEU A 415 21.53 -34.46 17.77
CA LEU A 415 21.85 -33.32 16.94
C LEU A 415 23.31 -33.38 16.44
N VAL A 416 24.27 -33.78 17.30
CA VAL A 416 25.67 -34.00 16.89
C VAL A 416 25.74 -34.95 15.70
N ASP A 417 25.05 -36.08 15.77
CA ASP A 417 25.07 -37.09 14.71
C ASP A 417 24.42 -36.54 13.42
N LEU A 418 23.28 -35.85 13.53
CA LEU A 418 22.65 -35.17 12.39
C LEU A 418 23.60 -34.17 11.72
N TYR A 419 24.32 -33.38 12.52
CA TYR A 419 25.24 -32.37 12.02
C TYR A 419 26.47 -32.97 11.33
N LYS A 420 27.01 -34.08 11.86
CA LYS A 420 28.08 -34.86 11.23
C LYS A 420 27.64 -35.40 9.86
N ASP A 421 26.44 -35.99 9.79
CA ASP A 421 25.87 -36.50 8.53
C ASP A 421 25.72 -35.40 7.48
N LYS A 422 25.35 -34.19 7.91
CA LYS A 422 25.17 -33.02 7.05
C LYS A 422 26.47 -32.28 6.73
N LYS A 423 27.58 -32.69 7.33
CA LYS A 423 28.92 -32.09 7.17
C LYS A 423 28.94 -30.60 7.49
N ILE A 424 28.34 -30.22 8.62
CA ILE A 424 28.32 -28.85 9.10
C ILE A 424 29.56 -28.61 9.97
N GLU A 425 30.32 -27.56 9.65
CA GLU A 425 31.47 -27.10 10.43
C GLU A 425 31.00 -26.35 11.69
N PHE A 426 31.62 -26.63 12.83
CA PHE A 426 31.35 -25.91 14.07
C PHE A 426 32.54 -25.12 14.56
N SER A 427 32.26 -23.98 15.19
CA SER A 427 33.26 -23.24 15.96
C SER A 427 32.65 -22.73 17.27
N LEU A 428 33.52 -22.54 18.28
CA LEU A 428 33.14 -22.07 19.62
C LEU A 428 33.75 -20.70 19.92
N ASN A 429 33.10 -19.94 20.81
CA ASN A 429 33.73 -18.80 21.48
C ASN A 429 34.89 -19.26 22.38
N GLU A 430 35.91 -18.40 22.58
CA GLU A 430 37.12 -18.77 23.33
C GLU A 430 36.86 -19.27 24.74
N ASP A 431 35.90 -18.66 25.45
CA ASP A 431 35.60 -19.04 26.82
C ASP A 431 35.03 -20.46 26.88
N ALA A 432 34.13 -20.81 25.94
CA ALA A 432 33.61 -22.16 25.83
C ALA A 432 34.72 -23.17 25.50
N LYS A 433 35.65 -22.84 24.60
CA LYS A 433 36.81 -23.71 24.29
C LYS A 433 37.61 -24.01 25.56
N LYS A 434 37.98 -22.98 26.33
CA LYS A 434 38.71 -23.15 27.60
C LYS A 434 37.92 -23.99 28.61
N SER A 435 36.60 -23.81 28.68
CA SER A 435 35.73 -24.62 29.55
C SER A 435 35.68 -26.09 29.12
N PHE A 436 35.60 -26.38 27.82
CA PHE A 436 35.65 -27.76 27.31
C PHE A 436 37.02 -28.40 27.52
N ASP A 437 38.11 -27.67 27.28
CA ASP A 437 39.47 -28.14 27.57
C ASP A 437 39.65 -28.45 29.07
N GLY A 438 39.17 -27.55 29.94
CA GLY A 438 39.17 -27.78 31.39
C GLY A 438 38.33 -28.97 31.81
N LEU A 439 37.17 -29.18 31.18
CA LEU A 439 36.31 -30.33 31.42
C LEU A 439 36.99 -31.63 31.00
N LEU A 440 37.64 -31.67 29.84
CA LEU A 440 38.42 -32.81 29.36
C LEU A 440 39.57 -33.15 30.30
N ILE A 441 40.36 -32.16 30.72
CA ILE A 441 41.44 -32.33 31.71
C ILE A 441 40.87 -32.87 33.03
N GLY A 442 39.71 -32.35 33.46
CA GLY A 442 39.03 -32.81 34.67
C GLY A 442 38.60 -34.28 34.59
N ILE A 443 38.06 -34.71 33.44
CA ILE A 443 37.68 -36.10 33.17
C ILE A 443 38.92 -37.00 33.18
N GLU A 444 39.97 -36.62 32.45
CA GLU A 444 41.20 -37.41 32.29
C GLU A 444 41.96 -37.60 33.60
N ASN A 445 41.86 -36.64 34.53
CA ASN A 445 42.47 -36.71 35.85
C ASN A 445 41.53 -37.30 36.94
N GLY A 446 40.33 -37.77 36.57
CA GLY A 446 39.37 -38.34 37.52
C GLY A 446 38.77 -37.32 38.51
N LEU A 447 38.81 -36.03 38.16
CA LEU A 447 38.29 -34.93 38.97
C LEU A 447 36.79 -34.66 38.71
N VAL A 448 36.25 -35.19 37.61
CA VAL A 448 34.82 -35.13 37.28
C VAL A 448 34.16 -36.43 37.72
N ILE A 449 33.40 -36.38 38.82
CA ILE A 449 32.64 -37.51 39.34
C ILE A 449 31.24 -37.48 38.72
N SER A 450 30.99 -38.39 37.78
CA SER A 450 29.68 -38.61 37.19
C SER A 450 29.01 -39.83 37.82
N GLU A 451 27.71 -39.75 38.11
CA GLU A 451 26.92 -40.92 38.53
C GLU A 451 26.68 -41.93 37.39
N LYS A 452 27.03 -41.58 36.13
CA LYS A 452 26.87 -42.42 34.94
C LYS A 452 28.17 -42.50 34.13
N GLU A 453 28.61 -43.72 33.82
CA GLU A 453 29.76 -44.01 32.94
C GLU A 453 29.58 -43.45 31.51
N PHE A 454 28.34 -43.20 31.08
CA PHE A 454 27.99 -42.70 29.75
C PHE A 454 28.41 -41.24 29.47
N ILE A 455 28.59 -40.41 30.51
CA ILE A 455 28.75 -38.95 30.33
C ILE A 455 30.07 -38.58 29.62
N GLU A 456 31.16 -39.30 29.87
CA GLU A 456 32.45 -39.03 29.21
C GLU A 456 32.35 -39.21 27.67
N LYS A 457 31.72 -40.30 27.21
CA LYS A 457 31.59 -40.59 25.79
C LYS A 457 30.73 -39.52 25.09
N GLU A 458 29.67 -39.06 25.74
CA GLU A 458 28.78 -38.02 25.22
C GLU A 458 29.50 -36.66 25.14
N ILE A 459 30.30 -36.32 26.15
CA ILE A 459 31.15 -35.13 26.14
C ILE A 459 32.16 -35.18 24.99
N ARG A 460 32.90 -36.29 24.84
CA ARG A 460 33.86 -36.46 23.74
C ARG A 460 33.16 -36.43 22.38
N ASN A 461 31.97 -37.02 22.25
CA ASN A 461 31.21 -36.98 21.00
C ASN A 461 30.80 -35.54 20.63
N PHE A 462 30.34 -34.74 21.60
CA PHE A 462 30.03 -33.34 21.37
C PHE A 462 31.28 -32.52 21.00
N ILE A 463 32.38 -32.70 21.73
CA ILE A 463 33.63 -31.96 21.47
C ILE A 463 34.19 -32.27 20.07
N SER A 464 34.02 -33.50 19.58
CA SER A 464 34.45 -33.89 18.23
C SER A 464 33.74 -33.13 17.09
N LEU A 465 32.70 -32.32 17.35
CA LEU A 465 32.16 -31.41 16.34
C LEU A 465 33.11 -30.25 16.02
N PHE A 466 34.04 -29.93 16.92
CA PHE A 466 34.93 -28.77 16.84
C PHE A 466 36.37 -29.13 16.46
N GLU A 467 36.63 -30.41 16.19
CA GLU A 467 37.89 -30.99 15.72
C GLU A 467 37.80 -31.30 14.21
#